data_AF-A0A7C5YK66-F1
#
_entry.id   AF-A0A7C5YK66-F1
#
_cell.length_a   1.000
_cell.length_b   1.000
_cell.length_c   1.000
_cell.angle_alpha   90.00
_cell.angle_beta   90.00
_cell.angle_gamma   90.00
#
_symmetry.space_group_name_H-M   'P 1'
#
loop_
_entity.id
_entity.type
_entity.pdbx_description
1 polymer ?
#
loop_
_entity_poly.entity_id
_entity_poly.type
_entity_poly.pdbx_seq_one_letter_code
_entity_poly.pdbx_strand_id
1 'polypeptide(L)'
;PIIYAGNKDAREKVRELLGERFDLRIVDNIRPTLELENLQPAREAIHDIFLEHVMQQAPGYSKLASWVSAEIMPTPMAVGKLVELVANERRINVLAVDIGGATTDVFSVFDGRFTRTVSANLGLSYSICNVMVSAGIENILRWLPIRMSEVEVRNMLRNKMIRPTTIPQTVESLLLEQAVAREALRLALEHHKQLAVRLKGVHVQRTISEVLGAAEEETLVDMMSLNLIIGSGGVLSHAPKRNQAMLMLLDAFQPEGVTEIAVDSIFMMPHLGVLSQVHPEAAMQVFRHDCLIPLGTAIAPKGEGKDDEVVGRLSVVGKDFNIVGMEIKFGEIYLLRVGDAVRIRFEPTRQFDVGAGYGKVWDGMVNGGVVGVVIDARGRPLKLSDDDNKRMEQLRKWLTAMDCI
;
A
#
# COMPACT_ATOMS: atom_id res chain seq x y z
N PRO A 1 33.35 -0.70 3.63
CA PRO A 1 32.67 -2.02 3.57
C PRO A 1 32.29 -2.39 2.13
N ILE A 2 32.52 -3.64 1.72
CA ILE A 2 32.13 -4.21 0.43
C ILE A 2 31.43 -5.54 0.69
N ILE A 3 30.26 -5.76 0.09
CA ILE A 3 29.57 -7.05 0.13
C ILE A 3 29.70 -7.71 -1.24
N TYR A 4 30.25 -8.91 -1.26
CA TYR A 4 30.28 -9.77 -2.43
C TYR A 4 29.27 -10.90 -2.29
N ALA A 5 28.21 -10.84 -3.08
CA ALA A 5 27.15 -11.84 -3.14
C ALA A 5 27.03 -12.43 -4.56
N GLY A 6 28.17 -12.57 -5.25
CA GLY A 6 28.25 -12.99 -6.64
C GLY A 6 28.64 -14.46 -6.83
N ASN A 7 29.18 -14.77 -8.00
CA ASN A 7 29.64 -16.12 -8.36
C ASN A 7 30.57 -16.72 -7.29
N LYS A 8 30.20 -17.91 -6.79
CA LYS A 8 30.96 -18.66 -5.79
C LYS A 8 32.41 -18.93 -6.22
N ASP A 9 32.66 -19.16 -7.51
CA ASP A 9 33.98 -19.53 -8.03
C ASP A 9 34.94 -18.33 -8.09
N ALA A 10 34.41 -17.10 -8.05
CA ALA A 10 35.21 -15.89 -8.04
C ALA A 10 35.54 -15.39 -6.62
N ARG A 11 35.02 -16.04 -5.56
CA ARG A 11 35.19 -15.61 -4.16
C ARG A 11 36.66 -15.49 -3.75
N GLU A 12 37.49 -16.48 -4.08
CA GLU A 12 38.93 -16.45 -3.74
C GLU A 12 39.63 -15.27 -4.39
N LYS A 13 39.39 -15.05 -5.69
CA LYS A 13 40.00 -13.93 -6.43
C LYS A 13 39.54 -12.57 -5.92
N VAL A 14 38.26 -12.45 -5.54
CA VAL A 14 37.74 -11.23 -4.92
C VAL A 14 38.40 -10.99 -3.55
N ARG A 15 38.60 -12.05 -2.76
CA ARG A 15 39.30 -11.97 -1.46
C ARG A 15 40.75 -11.52 -1.62
N GLU A 16 41.48 -12.11 -2.56
CA GLU A 16 42.87 -11.71 -2.86
C GLU A 16 42.98 -10.23 -3.28
N LEU A 17 42.04 -9.74 -4.11
CA LEU A 17 42.10 -8.37 -4.64
C LEU A 17 41.66 -7.31 -3.64
N LEU A 18 40.66 -7.60 -2.80
CA LEU A 18 39.97 -6.60 -1.99
C LEU A 18 40.14 -6.79 -0.48
N GLY A 19 40.47 -8.00 -0.01
CA GLY A 19 40.41 -8.37 1.41
C GLY A 19 41.39 -7.62 2.31
N GLU A 20 42.57 -7.23 1.80
CA GLU A 20 43.52 -6.42 2.57
C GLU A 20 43.20 -4.93 2.57
N ARG A 21 42.38 -4.45 1.61
CA ARG A 21 42.12 -3.02 1.38
C ARG A 21 40.77 -2.55 1.91
N PHE A 22 39.81 -3.46 1.99
CA PHE A 22 38.43 -3.16 2.35
C PHE A 22 37.93 -4.18 3.37
N ASP A 23 37.04 -3.74 4.26
CA ASP A 23 36.18 -4.63 5.03
C ASP A 23 35.25 -5.39 4.06
N LEU A 24 35.67 -6.58 3.64
CA LEU A 24 35.02 -7.41 2.63
C LEU A 24 34.20 -8.51 3.31
N ARG A 25 32.88 -8.49 3.07
CA ARG A 25 31.96 -9.58 3.46
C ARG A 25 31.57 -10.38 2.22
N ILE A 26 31.88 -11.67 2.24
CA ILE A 26 31.44 -12.60 1.19
C ILE A 26 30.23 -13.37 1.73
N VAL A 27 29.12 -13.32 0.99
CA VAL A 27 27.88 -14.03 1.32
C VAL A 27 27.45 -14.93 0.17
N ASP A 28 26.35 -15.66 0.37
CA ASP A 28 25.77 -16.50 -0.67
C ASP A 28 25.32 -15.72 -1.89
N ASN A 29 25.46 -16.39 -3.05
CA ASN A 29 25.13 -15.82 -4.33
C ASN A 29 23.64 -15.46 -4.33
N ILE A 30 23.30 -14.21 -4.66
CA ILE A 30 21.90 -13.75 -4.77
C ILE A 30 21.12 -14.51 -5.83
N ARG A 31 21.83 -15.15 -6.77
CA ARG A 31 21.26 -15.98 -7.83
C ARG A 31 22.14 -17.23 -8.05
N PRO A 32 22.01 -18.26 -7.19
CA PRO A 32 22.84 -19.46 -7.28
C PRO A 32 22.65 -20.23 -8.60
N THR A 33 21.42 -20.24 -9.13
CA THR A 33 21.06 -20.76 -10.46
C THR A 33 20.21 -19.72 -11.21
N LEU A 34 19.96 -19.91 -12.50
CA LEU A 34 19.13 -18.96 -13.25
C LEU A 34 17.69 -18.91 -12.73
N GLU A 35 17.23 -19.99 -12.10
CA GLU A 35 15.85 -20.20 -11.66
C GLU A 35 15.63 -19.92 -10.17
N LEU A 36 16.69 -19.62 -9.40
CA LEU A 36 16.63 -19.43 -7.96
C LEU A 36 17.24 -18.10 -7.54
N GLU A 37 16.46 -17.31 -6.80
CA GLU A 37 16.93 -16.13 -6.06
C GLU A 37 17.14 -16.49 -4.59
N ASN A 38 18.27 -16.06 -4.04
CA ASN A 38 18.61 -16.19 -2.62
C ASN A 38 19.04 -14.82 -2.06
N LEU A 39 18.08 -13.91 -1.90
CA LEU A 39 18.34 -12.51 -1.55
C LEU A 39 18.67 -12.30 -0.07
N GLN A 40 18.29 -13.23 0.80
CA GLN A 40 18.33 -13.05 2.25
C GLN A 40 19.76 -12.79 2.79
N PRO A 41 20.80 -13.58 2.42
CA PRO A 41 22.15 -13.38 2.96
C PRO A 41 22.75 -12.02 2.59
N ALA A 42 22.46 -11.53 1.39
CA ALA A 42 22.89 -10.19 0.96
C ALA A 42 22.14 -9.09 1.71
N ARG A 43 20.84 -9.24 1.94
CA ARG A 43 20.03 -8.28 2.72
C ARG A 43 20.50 -8.20 4.17
N GLU A 44 20.80 -9.33 4.80
CA GLU A 44 21.36 -9.40 6.16
C GLU A 44 22.72 -8.71 6.23
N ALA A 45 23.65 -9.01 5.32
CA ALA A 45 24.95 -8.34 5.31
C ALA A 45 24.88 -6.83 5.08
N ILE A 46 23.95 -6.35 4.23
CA ILE A 46 23.69 -4.91 4.05
C ILE A 46 23.17 -4.31 5.36
N HIS A 47 22.26 -5.01 6.03
CA HIS A 47 21.69 -4.58 7.29
C HIS A 47 22.75 -4.45 8.39
N ASP A 48 23.57 -5.48 8.56
CA ASP A 48 24.64 -5.50 9.56
C ASP A 48 25.64 -4.37 9.33
N ILE A 49 26.08 -4.17 8.08
CA ILE A 49 26.98 -3.07 7.73
C ILE A 49 26.33 -1.71 8.03
N PHE A 50 25.04 -1.55 7.75
CA PHE A 50 24.32 -0.33 8.09
C PHE A 50 24.27 -0.09 9.60
N LEU A 51 24.01 -1.14 10.39
CA LEU A 51 24.01 -1.04 11.86
C LEU A 51 25.39 -0.66 12.39
N GLU A 52 26.43 -1.38 11.97
CA GLU A 52 27.80 -1.20 12.45
C GLU A 52 28.42 0.14 12.04
N HIS A 53 28.19 0.60 10.81
CA HIS A 53 28.90 1.75 10.27
C HIS A 53 28.09 3.05 10.34
N VAL A 54 26.76 2.97 10.24
CA VAL A 54 25.89 4.16 10.22
C VAL A 54 25.21 4.34 11.56
N MET A 55 24.51 3.32 12.05
CA MET A 55 23.71 3.46 13.28
C MET A 55 24.55 3.53 14.55
N GLN A 56 25.69 2.84 14.63
CA GLN A 56 26.60 3.00 15.78
C GLN A 56 27.10 4.44 15.97
N GLN A 57 27.12 5.24 14.91
CA GLN A 57 27.48 6.66 14.96
C GLN A 57 26.29 7.56 15.30
N ALA A 58 25.07 7.02 15.30
CA ALA A 58 23.87 7.78 15.63
C ALA A 58 23.88 8.18 17.12
N PRO A 59 23.62 9.47 17.43
CA PRO A 59 23.60 9.94 18.81
C PRO A 59 22.69 9.09 19.70
N GLY A 60 23.25 8.51 20.77
CA GLY A 60 22.50 7.72 21.74
C GLY A 60 22.32 6.23 21.40
N TYR A 61 22.72 5.76 20.22
CA TYR A 61 22.52 4.36 19.81
C TYR A 61 23.18 3.36 20.77
N SER A 62 24.47 3.54 21.10
CA SER A 62 25.19 2.63 22.01
C SER A 62 24.56 2.56 23.42
N LYS A 63 23.94 3.66 23.86
CA LYS A 63 23.22 3.71 25.14
C LYS A 63 21.88 2.99 25.05
N LEU A 64 21.16 3.13 23.93
CA LEU A 64 19.93 2.38 23.69
C LEU A 64 20.21 0.87 23.59
N ALA A 65 21.27 0.50 22.87
CA ALA A 65 21.68 -0.89 22.68
C ALA A 65 22.00 -1.60 24.01
N SER A 66 22.50 -0.88 25.02
CA SER A 66 22.74 -1.46 26.35
C SER A 66 21.49 -1.56 27.23
N TRP A 67 20.38 -0.92 26.85
CA TRP A 67 19.11 -0.97 27.57
C TRP A 67 18.18 -2.10 27.11
N VAL A 68 18.38 -2.59 25.89
CA VAL A 68 17.51 -3.59 25.27
C VAL A 68 18.12 -4.98 25.38
N SER A 69 17.27 -5.99 25.64
CA SER A 69 17.68 -7.40 25.70
C SER A 69 17.56 -8.11 24.34
N ALA A 70 17.05 -7.41 23.33
CA ALA A 70 16.90 -7.89 21.96
C ALA A 70 17.59 -6.93 20.99
N GLU A 71 17.88 -7.40 19.77
CA GLU A 71 18.52 -6.60 18.74
C GLU A 71 17.63 -5.40 18.32
N ILE A 72 18.25 -4.25 18.08
CA ILE A 72 17.54 -3.06 17.59
C ILE A 72 17.14 -3.30 16.13
N MET A 73 15.84 -3.42 15.90
CA MET A 73 15.28 -3.67 14.58
C MET A 73 14.91 -2.36 13.86
N PRO A 74 15.23 -2.21 12.57
CA PRO A 74 14.69 -1.12 11.76
C PRO A 74 13.18 -1.25 11.57
N THR A 75 12.48 -0.11 11.57
CA THR A 75 11.03 -0.03 11.39
C THR A 75 10.51 -0.89 10.22
N PRO A 76 11.07 -0.84 9.00
CA PRO A 76 10.55 -1.64 7.88
C PRO A 76 10.81 -3.15 8.05
N MET A 77 11.74 -3.57 8.89
CA MET A 77 11.89 -4.99 9.21
C MET A 77 10.81 -5.46 10.18
N ALA A 78 10.49 -4.64 11.18
CA ALA A 78 9.47 -4.96 12.17
C ALA A 78 8.07 -5.00 11.55
N VAL A 79 7.70 -3.96 10.80
CA VAL A 79 6.42 -3.91 10.09
C VAL A 79 6.28 -5.11 9.13
N GLY A 80 7.34 -5.44 8.38
CA GLY A 80 7.36 -6.59 7.48
C GLY A 80 7.01 -7.91 8.19
N LYS A 81 7.64 -8.19 9.33
CA LYS A 81 7.36 -9.40 10.14
C LYS A 81 5.90 -9.50 10.56
N LEU A 82 5.32 -8.37 10.98
CA LEU A 82 3.92 -8.35 11.41
C LEU A 82 2.97 -8.58 10.21
N VAL A 83 3.27 -8.01 9.05
CA VAL A 83 2.50 -8.23 7.81
C VAL A 83 2.56 -9.69 7.37
N GLU A 84 3.75 -10.31 7.40
CA GLU A 84 3.91 -11.75 7.14
C GLU A 84 3.09 -12.60 8.12
N LEU A 85 3.11 -12.26 9.40
CA LEU A 85 2.34 -12.96 10.43
C LEU A 85 0.83 -12.88 10.16
N VAL A 86 0.32 -11.69 9.81
CA VAL A 86 -1.09 -11.49 9.43
C VAL A 86 -1.46 -12.34 8.22
N ALA A 87 -0.64 -12.28 7.16
CA ALA A 87 -0.89 -13.02 5.93
C ALA A 87 -0.88 -14.54 6.17
N ASN A 88 0.06 -15.04 6.96
CA ASN A 88 0.21 -16.46 7.28
C ASN A 88 -0.92 -16.99 8.17
N GLU A 89 -1.31 -16.25 9.22
CA GLU A 89 -2.36 -16.67 10.15
C GLU A 89 -3.72 -16.72 9.43
N ARG A 90 -4.03 -15.72 8.61
CA ARG A 90 -5.29 -15.64 7.87
C ARG A 90 -5.26 -16.42 6.55
N ARG A 91 -4.09 -16.79 6.04
CA ARG A 91 -3.85 -17.41 4.72
C ARG A 91 -4.42 -16.57 3.59
N ILE A 92 -4.05 -15.29 3.55
CA ILE A 92 -4.56 -14.30 2.61
C ILE A 92 -3.45 -13.50 1.95
N ASN A 93 -3.77 -12.87 0.82
CA ASN A 93 -2.93 -11.86 0.19
C ASN A 93 -3.10 -10.51 0.87
N VAL A 94 -1.99 -9.88 1.25
CA VAL A 94 -1.97 -8.64 2.01
C VAL A 94 -1.10 -7.62 1.30
N LEU A 95 -1.57 -6.37 1.25
CA LEU A 95 -0.79 -5.20 0.91
C LEU A 95 -0.80 -4.26 2.11
N ALA A 96 0.36 -3.84 2.59
CA ALA A 96 0.46 -2.86 3.66
C ALA A 96 1.35 -1.70 3.24
N VAL A 97 1.05 -0.52 3.77
CA VAL A 97 1.80 0.70 3.49
C VAL A 97 2.02 1.49 4.76
N ASP A 98 3.23 2.02 4.91
CA ASP A 98 3.57 2.98 5.95
C ASP A 98 4.09 4.26 5.28
N ILE A 99 3.30 5.33 5.35
CA ILE A 99 3.66 6.63 4.78
C ILE A 99 4.16 7.58 5.88
N GLY A 100 5.47 7.76 5.91
CA GLY A 100 6.17 8.59 6.87
C GLY A 100 6.41 10.03 6.40
N GLY A 101 7.19 10.75 7.20
CA GLY A 101 7.60 12.12 6.86
C GLY A 101 8.61 12.19 5.72
N ALA A 102 9.48 11.18 5.60
CA ALA A 102 10.54 11.13 4.59
C ALA A 102 10.36 10.02 3.55
N THR A 103 9.88 8.85 3.98
CA THR A 103 9.81 7.64 3.18
C THR A 103 8.40 7.07 3.16
N THR A 104 8.11 6.28 2.13
CA THR A 104 6.93 5.41 2.09
C THR A 104 7.38 3.98 1.86
N ASP A 105 7.05 3.11 2.78
CA ASP A 105 7.35 1.68 2.74
C ASP A 105 6.11 0.92 2.28
N VAL A 106 6.26 0.05 1.28
CA VAL A 106 5.19 -0.84 0.81
C VAL A 106 5.62 -2.29 1.03
N PHE A 107 4.72 -3.05 1.62
CA PHE A 107 4.89 -4.46 1.95
C PHE A 107 3.79 -5.25 1.25
N SER A 108 4.12 -6.39 0.69
CA SER A 108 3.12 -7.30 0.16
C SER A 108 3.45 -8.75 0.52
N VAL A 109 2.40 -9.53 0.70
CA VAL A 109 2.47 -10.99 0.74
C VAL A 109 1.46 -11.50 -0.26
N PHE A 110 1.93 -12.11 -1.34
CA PHE A 110 1.10 -12.75 -2.35
C PHE A 110 1.52 -14.20 -2.51
N ASP A 111 0.56 -15.12 -2.40
CA ASP A 111 0.81 -16.57 -2.45
C ASP A 111 1.93 -17.01 -1.49
N GLY A 112 1.96 -16.42 -0.29
CA GLY A 112 2.97 -16.67 0.74
C GLY A 112 4.36 -16.06 0.47
N ARG A 113 4.52 -15.25 -0.59
CA ARG A 113 5.79 -14.59 -0.92
C ARG A 113 5.81 -13.16 -0.43
N PHE A 114 6.68 -12.88 0.53
CA PHE A 114 6.89 -11.53 1.07
C PHE A 114 7.78 -10.67 0.15
N THR A 115 7.32 -9.47 -0.16
CA THR A 115 8.10 -8.42 -0.82
C THR A 115 8.01 -7.11 -0.05
N ARG A 116 9.11 -6.38 0.01
CA ARG A 116 9.18 -5.04 0.60
C ARG A 116 9.94 -4.10 -0.30
N THR A 117 9.44 -2.87 -0.43
CA THR A 117 10.15 -1.77 -1.11
C THR A 117 10.08 -0.51 -0.28
N VAL A 118 11.18 0.25 -0.28
CA VAL A 118 11.27 1.55 0.40
C VAL A 118 11.40 2.64 -0.65
N SER A 119 10.44 3.55 -0.69
CA SER A 119 10.50 4.74 -1.54
C SER A 119 11.08 5.90 -0.74
N ALA A 120 12.41 6.04 -0.80
CA ALA A 120 13.18 6.93 0.08
C ALA A 120 12.84 8.42 -0.03
N ASN A 121 12.27 8.85 -1.16
CA ASN A 121 11.98 10.26 -1.45
C ASN A 121 10.47 10.55 -1.52
N LEU A 122 9.62 9.64 -1.06
CA LEU A 122 8.18 9.81 -1.07
C LEU A 122 7.68 9.88 0.37
N GLY A 123 7.65 11.08 0.97
CA GLY A 123 7.17 11.30 2.33
C GLY A 123 6.44 12.64 2.46
N LEU A 124 5.61 12.78 3.49
CA LEU A 124 4.68 13.92 3.63
C LEU A 124 5.19 15.06 4.52
N SER A 125 6.47 15.05 4.87
CA SER A 125 7.08 16.14 5.66
C SER A 125 8.42 16.52 5.04
N TYR A 126 9.50 15.86 5.45
CA TYR A 126 10.86 16.12 4.98
C TYR A 126 11.02 15.98 3.46
N SER A 127 10.24 15.10 2.82
CA SER A 127 10.35 14.81 1.38
C SER A 127 9.12 15.24 0.57
N ILE A 128 8.24 16.10 1.11
CA ILE A 128 6.95 16.41 0.46
C ILE A 128 7.12 17.11 -0.90
N CYS A 129 8.17 17.92 -1.07
CA CYS A 129 8.49 18.51 -2.36
C CYS A 129 9.06 17.49 -3.36
N ASN A 130 9.71 16.42 -2.90
CA ASN A 130 10.12 15.33 -3.77
C ASN A 130 8.91 14.58 -4.33
N VAL A 131 7.87 14.35 -3.52
CA VAL A 131 6.58 13.82 -4.03
C VAL A 131 6.03 14.73 -5.12
N MET A 132 6.00 16.05 -4.90
CA MET A 132 5.53 17.00 -5.93
C MET A 132 6.35 16.93 -7.23
N VAL A 133 7.67 16.79 -7.15
CA VAL A 133 8.53 16.66 -8.33
C VAL A 133 8.31 15.33 -9.04
N SER A 134 8.23 14.22 -8.29
CA SER A 134 8.04 12.88 -8.86
C SER A 134 6.64 12.68 -9.45
N ALA A 135 5.61 13.24 -8.81
CA ALA A 135 4.24 13.13 -9.28
C ALA A 135 3.93 14.12 -10.41
N GLY A 136 4.54 15.30 -10.40
CA GLY A 136 4.06 16.45 -11.16
C GLY A 136 2.95 17.18 -10.39
N ILE A 137 2.92 18.51 -10.49
CA ILE A 137 1.98 19.34 -9.72
C ILE A 137 0.54 19.17 -10.20
N GLU A 138 0.35 18.89 -11.48
CA GLU A 138 -0.93 18.63 -12.14
C GLU A 138 -1.60 17.39 -11.54
N ASN A 139 -0.81 16.36 -11.23
CA ASN A 139 -1.29 15.13 -10.58
C ASN A 139 -1.63 15.33 -9.10
N ILE A 140 -1.15 16.39 -8.46
CA ILE A 140 -1.60 16.79 -7.12
C ILE A 140 -2.88 17.63 -7.23
N LEU A 141 -2.88 18.63 -8.10
CA LEU A 141 -4.02 19.53 -8.33
C LEU A 141 -5.28 18.76 -8.76
N ARG A 142 -5.12 17.64 -9.48
CA ARG A 142 -6.26 16.82 -9.92
C ARG A 142 -7.12 16.26 -8.79
N TRP A 143 -6.58 16.17 -7.57
CA TRP A 143 -7.29 15.65 -6.39
C TRP A 143 -7.93 16.74 -5.52
N LEU A 144 -7.73 18.01 -5.85
CA LEU A 144 -8.30 19.11 -5.07
C LEU A 144 -9.75 19.36 -5.49
N PRO A 145 -10.72 19.32 -4.55
CA PRO A 145 -12.12 19.67 -4.82
C PRO A 145 -12.33 21.20 -4.86
N ILE A 146 -11.26 21.98 -4.78
CA ILE A 146 -11.23 23.43 -4.76
C ILE A 146 -10.17 23.93 -5.73
N ARG A 147 -10.36 25.15 -6.23
CA ARG A 147 -9.37 25.78 -7.09
C ARG A 147 -8.22 26.32 -6.25
N MET A 148 -7.02 25.86 -6.56
CA MET A 148 -5.76 26.41 -6.03
C MET A 148 -4.80 26.61 -7.19
N SER A 149 -4.07 27.72 -7.18
CA SER A 149 -3.01 27.97 -8.16
C SER A 149 -1.78 27.12 -7.84
N GLU A 150 -0.97 26.84 -8.87
CA GLU A 150 0.33 26.18 -8.68
C GLU A 150 1.24 26.93 -7.69
N VAL A 151 1.20 28.27 -7.72
CA VAL A 151 2.02 29.11 -6.84
C VAL A 151 1.65 28.90 -5.38
N GLU A 152 0.36 28.86 -5.07
CA GLU A 152 -0.14 28.58 -3.71
C GLU A 152 0.28 27.19 -3.25
N VAL A 153 0.08 26.16 -4.08
CA VAL A 153 0.48 24.78 -3.78
C VAL A 153 1.98 24.69 -3.52
N ARG A 154 2.83 25.24 -4.40
CA ARG A 154 4.29 25.21 -4.23
C ARG A 154 4.71 25.90 -2.94
N ASN A 155 4.12 27.04 -2.60
CA ASN A 155 4.45 27.77 -1.39
C ASN A 155 4.05 27.00 -0.13
N MET A 156 2.85 26.40 -0.11
CA MET A 156 2.38 25.59 1.02
C MET A 156 3.26 24.35 1.24
N LEU A 157 3.58 23.61 0.18
CA LEU A 157 4.43 22.41 0.29
C LEU A 157 5.86 22.74 0.71
N ARG A 158 6.45 23.84 0.20
CA ARG A 158 7.78 24.30 0.64
C ARG A 158 7.78 24.71 2.10
N ASN A 159 6.75 25.42 2.55
CA ASN A 159 6.61 25.79 3.96
C ASN A 159 6.51 24.56 4.86
N LYS A 160 5.75 23.53 4.46
CA LYS A 160 5.68 22.24 5.16
C LYS A 160 7.05 21.54 5.21
N MET A 161 7.80 21.53 4.11
CA MET A 161 9.13 20.91 4.08
C MET A 161 10.14 21.60 5.03
N ILE A 162 10.09 22.93 5.13
CA ILE A 162 10.95 23.72 6.04
C ILE A 162 10.48 23.58 7.50
N ARG A 163 9.20 23.31 7.73
CA ARG A 163 8.59 23.14 9.06
C ARG A 163 7.90 21.77 9.15
N PRO A 164 8.66 20.65 9.11
CA PRO A 164 8.12 19.31 8.89
C PRO A 164 7.17 18.83 9.99
N THR A 165 7.22 19.44 11.17
CA THR A 165 6.39 19.07 12.33
C THR A 165 5.04 19.79 12.37
N THR A 166 4.73 20.69 11.42
CA THR A 166 3.42 21.35 11.38
C THR A 166 2.34 20.40 10.91
N ILE A 167 1.15 20.48 11.50
CA ILE A 167 -0.06 19.77 11.04
C ILE A 167 -1.01 20.74 10.33
N PRO A 168 -1.86 20.29 9.38
CA PRO A 168 -2.88 21.11 8.75
C PRO A 168 -3.74 21.87 9.78
N GLN A 169 -3.87 23.18 9.60
CA GLN A 169 -4.70 24.05 10.46
C GLN A 169 -5.96 24.56 9.75
N THR A 170 -6.06 24.34 8.43
CA THR A 170 -7.20 24.73 7.60
C THR A 170 -7.63 23.56 6.73
N VAL A 171 -8.88 23.59 6.26
CA VAL A 171 -9.42 22.55 5.37
C VAL A 171 -8.63 22.50 4.05
N GLU A 172 -8.19 23.64 3.52
CA GLU A 172 -7.39 23.71 2.30
C GLU A 172 -6.03 23.04 2.47
N SER A 173 -5.35 23.31 3.58
CA SER A 173 -4.07 22.65 3.89
C SER A 173 -4.23 21.13 4.09
N LEU A 174 -5.34 20.71 4.70
CA LEU A 174 -5.66 19.29 4.87
C LEU A 174 -5.91 18.61 3.53
N LEU A 175 -6.76 19.20 2.67
CA LEU A 175 -7.05 18.69 1.34
C LEU A 175 -5.78 18.59 0.48
N LEU A 176 -4.89 19.59 0.57
CA LEU A 176 -3.61 19.56 -0.13
C LEU A 176 -2.70 18.45 0.37
N GLU A 177 -2.51 18.28 1.69
CA GLU A 177 -1.68 17.19 2.21
C GLU A 177 -2.26 15.81 1.85
N GLN A 178 -3.59 15.66 1.86
CA GLN A 178 -4.25 14.42 1.43
C GLN A 178 -4.16 14.18 -0.09
N ALA A 179 -4.13 15.23 -0.91
CA ALA A 179 -3.87 15.12 -2.34
C ALA A 179 -2.44 14.63 -2.62
N VAL A 180 -1.46 15.17 -1.89
CA VAL A 180 -0.06 14.71 -1.99
C VAL A 180 0.09 13.27 -1.46
N ALA A 181 -0.63 12.90 -0.40
CA ALA A 181 -0.66 11.53 0.11
C ALA A 181 -1.12 10.52 -0.94
N ARG A 182 -2.18 10.82 -1.70
CA ARG A 182 -2.65 9.95 -2.79
C ARG A 182 -1.56 9.70 -3.83
N GLU A 183 -0.83 10.74 -4.23
CA GLU A 183 0.26 10.62 -5.20
C GLU A 183 1.48 9.89 -4.64
N ALA A 184 1.86 10.15 -3.38
CA ALA A 184 2.95 9.42 -2.73
C ALA A 184 2.63 7.92 -2.64
N LEU A 185 1.41 7.57 -2.22
CA LEU A 185 0.94 6.18 -2.15
C LEU A 185 0.89 5.53 -3.55
N ARG A 186 0.34 6.20 -4.56
CA ARG A 186 0.29 5.70 -5.94
C ARG A 186 1.68 5.40 -6.49
N LEU A 187 2.60 6.37 -6.40
CA LEU A 187 3.97 6.21 -6.86
C LEU A 187 4.72 5.11 -6.09
N ALA A 188 4.49 4.99 -4.78
CA ALA A 188 5.11 3.96 -3.98
C ALA A 188 4.60 2.55 -4.37
N LEU A 189 3.31 2.39 -4.67
CA LEU A 189 2.76 1.13 -5.17
C LEU A 189 3.27 0.80 -6.58
N GLU A 190 3.37 1.78 -7.48
CA GLU A 190 3.94 1.58 -8.82
C GLU A 190 5.39 1.09 -8.75
N HIS A 191 6.21 1.75 -7.92
CA HIS A 191 7.58 1.31 -7.66
C HIS A 191 7.61 -0.10 -7.04
N HIS A 192 6.69 -0.40 -6.12
CA HIS A 192 6.57 -1.73 -5.52
C HIS A 192 6.28 -2.81 -6.57
N LYS A 193 5.31 -2.56 -7.47
CA LYS A 193 4.93 -3.50 -8.54
C LYS A 193 6.08 -3.78 -9.52
N GLN A 194 6.93 -2.79 -9.81
CA GLN A 194 8.11 -2.95 -10.67
C GLN A 194 9.19 -3.86 -10.05
N LEU A 195 9.29 -3.90 -8.71
CA LEU A 195 10.29 -4.70 -8.01
C LEU A 195 9.75 -6.05 -7.53
N ALA A 196 8.45 -6.13 -7.24
CA ALA A 196 7.75 -7.35 -6.89
C ALA A 196 7.40 -8.13 -8.16
N VAL A 197 8.39 -8.69 -8.86
CA VAL A 197 8.22 -9.43 -10.11
C VAL A 197 8.67 -10.88 -9.98
N ARG A 198 8.18 -11.75 -10.87
CA ARG A 198 8.67 -13.13 -10.98
C ARG A 198 10.09 -13.16 -11.60
N LEU A 199 10.85 -14.19 -11.23
CA LEU A 199 12.19 -14.48 -11.75
C LEU A 199 12.20 -14.58 -13.29
N LYS A 200 13.05 -13.77 -13.94
CA LYS A 200 13.28 -13.82 -15.40
C LYS A 200 14.10 -15.06 -15.78
N GLY A 201 13.58 -15.89 -16.68
CA GLY A 201 14.31 -17.02 -17.28
C GLY A 201 13.95 -18.41 -16.75
N VAL A 202 13.01 -18.51 -15.81
CA VAL A 202 12.38 -19.80 -15.48
C VAL A 202 11.56 -20.23 -16.70
N HIS A 203 11.81 -21.43 -17.22
CA HIS A 203 10.96 -22.04 -18.25
C HIS A 203 9.56 -22.27 -17.66
N VAL A 204 8.70 -21.25 -17.72
CA VAL A 204 7.27 -21.44 -17.54
C VAL A 204 6.81 -22.19 -18.78
N GLN A 205 6.21 -23.38 -18.61
CA GLN A 205 5.51 -24.05 -19.70
C GLN A 205 4.37 -23.13 -20.16
N ARG A 206 4.66 -22.26 -21.14
CA ARG A 206 3.69 -21.32 -21.67
C ARG A 206 2.83 -22.03 -22.69
N THR A 207 1.52 -21.89 -22.55
CA THR A 207 0.57 -22.29 -23.58
C THR A 207 0.78 -21.39 -24.82
N ILE A 208 0.57 -21.88 -26.04
CA ILE A 208 0.78 -21.11 -27.30
C ILE A 208 0.05 -19.76 -27.28
N SER A 209 -1.06 -19.65 -26.53
CA SER A 209 -1.83 -18.42 -26.33
C SER A 209 -1.14 -17.35 -25.48
N GLU A 210 -0.21 -17.72 -24.60
CA GLU A 210 0.53 -16.79 -23.72
C GLU A 210 1.76 -16.19 -24.39
N VAL A 211 2.23 -16.80 -25.48
CA VAL A 211 3.38 -16.31 -26.27
C VAL A 211 2.96 -15.15 -27.20
N LEU A 212 1.67 -15.01 -27.49
CA LEU A 212 1.12 -14.00 -28.42
C LEU A 212 0.60 -12.74 -27.73
N GLY A 213 0.50 -12.73 -26.39
CA GLY A 213 0.26 -11.52 -25.60
C GLY A 213 1.57 -10.80 -25.32
N ALA A 214 1.59 -9.47 -25.44
CA ALA A 214 2.76 -8.66 -25.11
C ALA A 214 3.31 -9.06 -23.73
N ALA A 215 4.61 -9.32 -23.64
CA ALA A 215 5.29 -9.69 -22.41
C ALA A 215 5.32 -8.49 -21.45
N GLU A 216 4.18 -8.17 -20.82
CA GLU A 216 4.15 -7.32 -19.64
C GLU A 216 4.87 -8.06 -18.50
N GLU A 217 5.69 -7.32 -17.76
CA GLU A 217 6.39 -7.86 -16.60
C GLU A 217 5.33 -8.25 -15.55
N GLU A 218 5.05 -9.55 -15.39
CA GLU A 218 4.08 -10.03 -14.41
C GLU A 218 4.57 -9.72 -12.99
N THR A 219 4.07 -8.63 -12.43
CA THR A 219 4.17 -8.34 -11.01
C THR A 219 3.50 -9.45 -10.20
N LEU A 220 4.05 -9.75 -9.02
CA LEU A 220 3.44 -10.63 -8.02
C LEU A 220 2.18 -10.01 -7.40
N VAL A 221 1.98 -8.69 -7.55
CA VAL A 221 0.89 -7.95 -6.93
C VAL A 221 -0.32 -7.96 -7.86
N ASP A 222 -1.20 -8.95 -7.66
CA ASP A 222 -2.49 -9.03 -8.33
C ASP A 222 -3.58 -8.35 -7.50
N MET A 223 -4.12 -7.24 -7.98
CA MET A 223 -5.12 -6.46 -7.24
C MET A 223 -6.47 -7.18 -7.13
N MET A 224 -6.78 -8.14 -8.01
CA MET A 224 -8.04 -8.88 -7.99
C MET A 224 -8.07 -9.96 -6.89
N SER A 225 -6.91 -10.56 -6.59
CA SER A 225 -6.76 -11.53 -5.50
C SER A 225 -6.35 -10.90 -4.17
N LEU A 226 -6.23 -9.57 -4.09
CA LEU A 226 -5.87 -8.84 -2.88
C LEU A 226 -7.01 -8.88 -1.85
N ASN A 227 -6.75 -9.48 -0.68
CA ASN A 227 -7.77 -9.63 0.35
C ASN A 227 -7.78 -8.49 1.36
N LEU A 228 -6.62 -7.94 1.71
CA LEU A 228 -6.49 -6.94 2.77
C LEU A 228 -5.49 -5.84 2.42
N ILE A 229 -5.92 -4.59 2.59
CA ILE A 229 -5.05 -3.41 2.62
C ILE A 229 -4.90 -2.93 4.07
N ILE A 230 -3.66 -2.74 4.54
CA ILE A 230 -3.36 -2.12 5.83
C ILE A 230 -2.63 -0.79 5.60
N GLY A 231 -3.26 0.32 5.97
CA GLY A 231 -2.66 1.66 5.95
C GLY A 231 -2.05 2.07 7.28
N SER A 232 -0.83 2.57 7.28
CA SER A 232 -0.16 3.14 8.45
C SER A 232 0.54 4.45 8.07
N GLY A 233 1.00 5.19 9.08
CA GLY A 233 1.63 6.49 8.93
C GLY A 233 0.66 7.64 9.22
N GLY A 234 1.22 8.78 9.63
CA GLY A 234 0.46 9.84 10.30
C GLY A 234 -0.78 10.33 9.55
N VAL A 235 -0.73 10.42 8.21
CA VAL A 235 -1.86 10.89 7.39
C VAL A 235 -3.03 9.88 7.35
N LEU A 236 -2.76 8.58 7.49
CA LEU A 236 -3.76 7.51 7.49
C LEU A 236 -4.25 7.22 8.92
N SER A 237 -3.32 7.15 9.87
CA SER A 237 -3.59 6.86 11.28
C SER A 237 -4.38 7.99 11.96
N HIS A 238 -4.12 9.24 11.61
CA HIS A 238 -4.74 10.43 12.23
C HIS A 238 -5.59 11.27 11.27
N ALA A 239 -6.09 10.67 10.18
CA ALA A 239 -7.08 11.33 9.34
C ALA A 239 -8.29 11.80 10.20
N PRO A 240 -8.74 13.06 10.08
CA PRO A 240 -9.85 13.59 10.89
C PRO A 240 -11.12 12.74 10.87
N LYS A 241 -11.43 12.14 9.70
CA LYS A 241 -12.45 11.09 9.57
C LYS A 241 -11.80 9.83 9.00
N ARG A 242 -12.18 8.66 9.51
CA ARG A 242 -11.69 7.35 9.01
C ARG A 242 -12.05 7.12 7.53
N ASN A 243 -13.16 7.69 7.08
CA ASN A 243 -13.60 7.68 5.70
C ASN A 243 -12.57 8.33 4.75
N GLN A 244 -11.86 9.37 5.20
CA GLN A 244 -10.82 10.02 4.41
C GLN A 244 -9.61 9.11 4.21
N ALA A 245 -9.20 8.36 5.24
CA ALA A 245 -8.13 7.37 5.13
C ALA A 245 -8.52 6.23 4.15
N MET A 246 -9.75 5.70 4.27
CA MET A 246 -10.26 4.69 3.35
C MET A 246 -10.26 5.20 1.91
N LEU A 247 -10.77 6.42 1.68
CA LEU A 247 -10.84 7.01 0.35
C LEU A 247 -9.45 7.27 -0.25
N MET A 248 -8.48 7.73 0.53
CA MET A 248 -7.09 7.88 0.04
C MET A 248 -6.48 6.55 -0.41
N LEU A 249 -6.72 5.46 0.34
CA LEU A 249 -6.25 4.12 -0.04
C LEU A 249 -6.95 3.62 -1.31
N LEU A 250 -8.27 3.83 -1.43
CA LEU A 250 -9.02 3.48 -2.64
C LEU A 250 -8.52 4.24 -3.88
N ASP A 251 -8.29 5.54 -3.74
CA ASP A 251 -7.84 6.42 -4.81
C ASP A 251 -6.43 6.07 -5.29
N ALA A 252 -5.53 5.80 -4.33
CA ALA A 252 -4.13 5.53 -4.63
C ALA A 252 -3.86 4.10 -5.11
N PHE A 253 -4.46 3.10 -4.45
CA PHE A 253 -4.15 1.69 -4.72
C PHE A 253 -5.11 1.04 -5.70
N GLN A 254 -6.32 1.60 -5.86
CA GLN A 254 -7.34 1.11 -6.79
C GLN A 254 -7.52 -0.42 -6.71
N PRO A 255 -7.88 -0.99 -5.54
CA PRO A 255 -8.12 -2.42 -5.41
C PRO A 255 -9.22 -2.88 -6.37
N GLU A 256 -9.15 -4.15 -6.80
CA GLU A 256 -10.08 -4.78 -7.73
C GLU A 256 -10.82 -5.91 -7.01
N GLY A 257 -12.09 -6.15 -7.35
CA GLY A 257 -12.87 -7.19 -6.70
C GLY A 257 -13.29 -6.80 -5.28
N VAL A 258 -13.03 -7.66 -4.31
CA VAL A 258 -13.47 -7.47 -2.91
C VAL A 258 -12.27 -7.47 -1.98
N THR A 259 -12.04 -6.34 -1.31
CA THR A 259 -10.85 -6.11 -0.49
C THR A 259 -11.23 -5.48 0.85
N GLU A 260 -10.78 -6.08 1.96
CA GLU A 260 -10.84 -5.49 3.29
C GLU A 260 -9.84 -4.34 3.40
N ILE A 261 -10.21 -3.27 4.09
CA ILE A 261 -9.33 -2.13 4.35
C ILE A 261 -9.28 -1.89 5.85
N ALA A 262 -8.07 -1.77 6.38
CA ALA A 262 -7.81 -1.46 7.78
C ALA A 262 -6.69 -0.43 7.91
N VAL A 263 -6.60 0.21 9.07
CA VAL A 263 -5.50 1.11 9.40
C VAL A 263 -4.90 0.79 10.75
N ASP A 264 -3.58 0.97 10.86
CA ASP A 264 -2.91 1.05 12.15
C ASP A 264 -3.16 2.44 12.74
N SER A 265 -3.97 2.49 13.79
CA SER A 265 -4.52 3.74 14.30
C SER A 265 -3.57 4.56 15.19
N ILE A 266 -2.55 3.91 15.75
CA ILE A 266 -1.64 4.48 16.75
C ILE A 266 -0.17 4.20 16.42
N PHE A 267 0.13 3.80 15.18
CA PHE A 267 1.49 3.57 14.68
C PHE A 267 2.24 2.50 15.50
N MET A 268 1.54 1.43 15.86
CA MET A 268 2.07 0.35 16.70
C MET A 268 2.61 -0.83 15.90
N MET A 269 2.40 -0.90 14.59
CA MET A 269 2.95 -1.97 13.75
C MET A 269 4.47 -2.19 13.93
N PRO A 270 5.33 -1.14 14.01
CA PRO A 270 6.75 -1.35 14.25
C PRO A 270 7.03 -1.97 15.61
N HIS A 271 6.38 -1.49 16.67
CA HIS A 271 6.57 -1.97 18.03
C HIS A 271 6.10 -3.43 18.18
N LEU A 272 4.94 -3.76 17.62
CA LEU A 272 4.37 -5.11 17.64
C LEU A 272 5.16 -6.06 16.74
N GLY A 273 5.75 -5.56 15.66
CA GLY A 273 6.68 -6.32 14.82
C GLY A 273 7.97 -6.74 15.55
N VAL A 274 8.47 -5.91 16.47
CA VAL A 274 9.57 -6.29 17.37
C VAL A 274 9.08 -7.29 18.41
N LEU A 275 7.95 -7.01 19.05
CA LEU A 275 7.38 -7.88 20.08
C LEU A 275 7.08 -9.29 19.52
N SER A 276 6.65 -9.40 18.27
CA SER A 276 6.32 -10.68 17.64
C SER A 276 7.52 -11.62 17.49
N GLN A 277 8.76 -11.15 17.63
CA GLN A 277 9.93 -12.03 17.69
C GLN A 277 10.03 -12.82 18.99
N VAL A 278 9.48 -12.27 20.08
CA VAL A 278 9.60 -12.83 21.43
C VAL A 278 8.27 -13.43 21.88
N HIS A 279 7.16 -12.75 21.58
CA HIS A 279 5.80 -13.14 21.92
C HIS A 279 4.83 -12.93 20.74
N PRO A 280 4.83 -13.82 19.73
CA PRO A 280 3.98 -13.70 18.55
C PRO A 280 2.48 -13.59 18.89
N GLU A 281 1.98 -14.42 19.81
CA GLU A 281 0.55 -14.45 20.15
C GLU A 281 0.11 -13.16 20.84
N ALA A 282 0.93 -12.64 21.76
CA ALA A 282 0.64 -11.38 22.45
C ALA A 282 0.67 -10.19 21.47
N ALA A 283 1.68 -10.14 20.59
CA ALA A 283 1.76 -9.11 19.55
C ALA A 283 0.51 -9.11 18.65
N MET A 284 0.03 -10.29 18.25
CA MET A 284 -1.16 -10.41 17.41
C MET A 284 -2.46 -10.11 18.15
N GLN A 285 -2.57 -10.44 19.43
CA GLN A 285 -3.72 -10.04 20.24
C GLN A 285 -3.82 -8.52 20.33
N VAL A 286 -2.73 -7.85 20.74
CA VAL A 286 -2.70 -6.38 20.82
C VAL A 286 -2.94 -5.75 19.44
N PHE A 287 -2.34 -6.31 18.39
CA PHE A 287 -2.53 -5.80 17.04
C PHE A 287 -4.01 -5.83 16.63
N ARG A 288 -4.69 -6.96 16.80
CA ARG A 288 -6.08 -7.13 16.38
C ARG A 288 -7.09 -6.37 17.22
N HIS A 289 -6.86 -6.29 18.53
CA HIS A 289 -7.85 -5.74 19.45
C HIS A 289 -7.66 -4.26 19.72
N ASP A 290 -6.41 -3.78 19.71
CA ASP A 290 -6.09 -2.43 20.20
C ASP A 290 -5.55 -1.49 19.12
N CYS A 291 -4.91 -2.01 18.06
CA CYS A 291 -4.16 -1.18 17.12
C CYS A 291 -4.80 -1.11 15.72
N LEU A 292 -5.18 -2.26 15.17
CA LEU A 292 -5.74 -2.41 13.83
C LEU A 292 -7.22 -2.04 13.88
N ILE A 293 -7.59 -0.96 13.19
CA ILE A 293 -8.99 -0.56 13.02
C ILE A 293 -9.46 -1.02 11.65
N PRO A 294 -10.38 -2.01 11.56
CA PRO A 294 -11.04 -2.35 10.30
C PRO A 294 -11.87 -1.15 9.85
N LEU A 295 -11.50 -0.55 8.72
CA LEU A 295 -12.29 0.51 8.10
C LEU A 295 -13.55 -0.09 7.46
N GLY A 296 -13.41 -1.23 6.80
CA GLY A 296 -14.54 -1.94 6.19
C GLY A 296 -14.12 -2.72 4.96
N THR A 297 -15.05 -2.96 4.05
CA THR A 297 -14.81 -3.71 2.82
C THR A 297 -15.09 -2.84 1.60
N ALA A 298 -14.19 -2.84 0.63
CA ALA A 298 -14.40 -2.24 -0.68
C ALA A 298 -14.78 -3.33 -1.69
N ILE A 299 -15.84 -3.06 -2.46
CA ILE A 299 -16.26 -3.84 -3.61
C ILE A 299 -16.06 -2.95 -4.84
N ALA A 300 -15.05 -3.26 -5.63
CA ALA A 300 -14.57 -2.46 -6.74
C ALA A 300 -14.59 -3.28 -8.04
N PRO A 301 -15.68 -3.23 -8.82
CA PRO A 301 -15.77 -3.92 -10.09
C PRO A 301 -14.68 -3.44 -11.07
N LYS A 302 -13.86 -4.37 -11.56
CA LYS A 302 -12.85 -4.11 -12.58
C LYS A 302 -13.50 -4.01 -13.95
N GLY A 303 -13.33 -2.88 -14.61
CA GLY A 303 -13.85 -2.62 -15.95
C GLY A 303 -13.85 -1.13 -16.27
N GLU A 304 -14.16 -0.83 -17.53
CA GLU A 304 -14.39 0.53 -18.02
C GLU A 304 -15.84 0.66 -18.46
N GLY A 305 -16.37 1.89 -18.39
CA GLY A 305 -17.73 2.21 -18.78
C GLY A 305 -17.86 3.70 -19.07
N LYS A 306 -19.08 4.13 -19.40
CA LYS A 306 -19.43 5.55 -19.53
C LYS A 306 -20.18 6.02 -18.29
N ASP A 307 -20.10 7.31 -18.01
CA ASP A 307 -20.89 7.92 -16.93
C ASP A 307 -22.37 7.53 -17.05
N ASP A 308 -23.01 7.25 -15.89
CA ASP A 308 -24.39 6.77 -15.75
C ASP A 308 -24.69 5.35 -16.30
N GLU A 309 -23.72 4.65 -16.90
CA GLU A 309 -23.89 3.25 -17.30
C GLU A 309 -24.05 2.33 -16.08
N VAL A 310 -24.90 1.29 -16.20
CA VAL A 310 -25.08 0.33 -15.11
C VAL A 310 -23.89 -0.64 -15.07
N VAL A 311 -23.16 -0.62 -13.96
CA VAL A 311 -22.05 -1.54 -13.66
C VAL A 311 -22.58 -2.89 -13.20
N GLY A 312 -23.69 -2.89 -12.46
CA GLY A 312 -24.32 -4.10 -11.94
C GLY A 312 -25.46 -3.81 -10.98
N ARG A 313 -26.01 -4.88 -10.41
CA ARG A 313 -27.05 -4.82 -9.37
C ARG A 313 -26.54 -5.35 -8.05
N LEU A 314 -26.75 -4.58 -7.00
CA LEU A 314 -26.37 -4.92 -5.64
C LEU A 314 -27.60 -5.40 -4.85
N SER A 315 -27.46 -6.55 -4.19
CA SER A 315 -28.37 -6.97 -3.13
C SER A 315 -27.59 -7.18 -1.83
N VAL A 316 -28.15 -6.75 -0.72
CA VAL A 316 -27.52 -6.77 0.61
C VAL A 316 -28.50 -7.32 1.61
N VAL A 317 -28.08 -8.35 2.35
CA VAL A 317 -28.86 -8.95 3.42
C VAL A 317 -28.03 -8.93 4.71
N GLY A 318 -28.57 -8.29 5.73
CA GLY A 318 -28.00 -8.15 7.06
C GLY A 318 -29.09 -7.97 8.10
N LYS A 319 -28.70 -7.92 9.37
CA LYS A 319 -29.62 -7.78 10.51
C LYS A 319 -30.61 -6.61 10.33
N ASP A 320 -30.10 -5.47 9.87
CA ASP A 320 -30.86 -4.24 9.65
C ASP A 320 -30.80 -3.75 8.19
N PHE A 321 -30.28 -4.59 7.28
CA PHE A 321 -30.09 -4.24 5.88
C PHE A 321 -30.81 -5.23 4.98
N ASN A 322 -31.76 -4.74 4.18
CA ASN A 322 -32.40 -5.52 3.13
C ASN A 322 -32.53 -4.66 1.88
N ILE A 323 -31.48 -4.67 1.06
CA ILE A 323 -31.43 -3.98 -0.24
C ILE A 323 -31.56 -5.06 -1.30
N VAL A 324 -32.46 -4.87 -2.26
CA VAL A 324 -32.67 -5.83 -3.35
C VAL A 324 -32.54 -5.12 -4.69
N GLY A 325 -31.58 -5.57 -5.50
CA GLY A 325 -31.44 -5.17 -6.90
C GLY A 325 -31.14 -3.68 -7.13
N MET A 326 -30.46 -3.00 -6.20
CA MET A 326 -30.07 -1.60 -6.36
C MET A 326 -29.09 -1.46 -7.54
N GLU A 327 -29.42 -0.61 -8.51
CA GLU A 327 -28.55 -0.36 -9.65
C GLU A 327 -27.35 0.49 -9.24
N ILE A 328 -26.16 0.01 -9.62
CA ILE A 328 -24.88 0.66 -9.37
C ILE A 328 -24.43 1.31 -10.67
N LYS A 329 -24.25 2.62 -10.65
CA LYS A 329 -23.86 3.41 -11.81
C LYS A 329 -22.34 3.59 -11.89
N PHE A 330 -21.81 3.60 -13.09
CA PHE A 330 -20.41 3.86 -13.37
C PHE A 330 -20.08 5.32 -13.04
N GLY A 331 -18.89 5.54 -12.47
CA GLY A 331 -18.44 6.86 -11.99
C GLY A 331 -18.88 7.20 -10.56
N GLU A 332 -19.71 6.35 -9.93
CA GLU A 332 -20.23 6.59 -8.59
C GLU A 332 -19.47 5.83 -7.49
N ILE A 333 -19.62 6.30 -6.26
CA ILE A 333 -19.20 5.59 -5.05
C ILE A 333 -20.39 5.54 -4.09
N TYR A 334 -20.66 4.37 -3.54
CA TYR A 334 -21.77 4.16 -2.61
C TYR A 334 -21.23 3.68 -1.27
N LEU A 335 -21.62 4.34 -0.17
CA LEU A 335 -21.26 3.94 1.18
C LEU A 335 -22.47 3.34 1.90
N LEU A 336 -22.37 2.06 2.24
CA LEU A 336 -23.34 1.35 3.07
C LEU A 336 -22.83 1.34 4.51
N ARG A 337 -23.49 2.10 5.39
CA ARG A 337 -23.11 2.23 6.81
C ARG A 337 -23.53 1.01 7.62
N VAL A 338 -22.90 -0.13 7.34
CA VAL A 338 -23.06 -1.34 8.13
C VAL A 338 -21.84 -1.52 9.02
N GLY A 339 -22.02 -1.90 10.29
CA GLY A 339 -20.91 -2.26 11.17
C GLY A 339 -20.66 -3.78 11.20
N ASP A 340 -21.75 -4.54 11.28
CA ASP A 340 -21.73 -6.01 11.37
C ASP A 340 -21.45 -6.69 10.01
N ALA A 341 -21.25 -8.01 10.06
CA ALA A 341 -21.11 -8.81 8.86
C ALA A 341 -22.44 -8.85 8.07
N VAL A 342 -22.37 -8.61 6.76
CA VAL A 342 -23.50 -8.69 5.84
C VAL A 342 -23.20 -9.58 4.66
N ARG A 343 -24.24 -10.22 4.12
CA ARG A 343 -24.14 -10.96 2.87
C ARG A 343 -24.41 -10.02 1.71
N ILE A 344 -23.49 -9.96 0.76
CA ILE A 344 -23.62 -9.18 -0.45
C ILE A 344 -23.67 -10.12 -1.64
N ARG A 345 -24.61 -9.83 -2.53
CA ARG A 345 -24.69 -10.42 -3.87
C ARG A 345 -24.59 -9.29 -4.89
N PHE A 346 -23.52 -9.30 -5.67
CA PHE A 346 -23.27 -8.34 -6.74
C PHE A 346 -23.40 -9.04 -8.09
N GLU A 347 -24.30 -8.56 -8.94
CA GLU A 347 -24.53 -9.06 -10.29
C GLU A 347 -23.96 -8.07 -11.30
N PRO A 348 -22.67 -8.21 -11.70
CA PRO A 348 -22.06 -7.29 -12.64
C PRO A 348 -22.61 -7.49 -14.05
N THR A 349 -22.59 -6.43 -14.87
CA THR A 349 -22.79 -6.58 -16.31
C THR A 349 -21.57 -7.28 -16.94
N ARG A 350 -21.70 -7.70 -18.21
CA ARG A 350 -20.66 -8.49 -18.90
C ARG A 350 -19.29 -7.81 -19.00
N GLN A 351 -19.22 -6.49 -18.82
CA GLN A 351 -17.99 -5.71 -18.93
C GLN A 351 -17.21 -5.61 -17.61
N PHE A 352 -17.78 -6.08 -16.50
CA PHE A 352 -17.19 -5.91 -15.18
C PHE A 352 -16.92 -7.25 -14.48
N ASP A 353 -15.82 -7.31 -13.74
CA ASP A 353 -15.41 -8.43 -12.90
C ASP A 353 -15.30 -7.99 -11.43
N VAL A 354 -15.88 -8.76 -10.52
CA VAL A 354 -15.86 -8.51 -9.06
C VAL A 354 -15.13 -9.65 -8.33
N GLY A 355 -14.26 -10.40 -9.01
CA GLY A 355 -13.46 -11.50 -8.49
C GLY A 355 -13.99 -12.90 -8.81
N ALA A 356 -15.16 -13.00 -9.45
CA ALA A 356 -15.74 -14.26 -9.91
C ALA A 356 -15.55 -14.50 -11.43
N GLY A 357 -15.01 -13.51 -12.15
CA GLY A 357 -14.92 -13.42 -13.60
C GLY A 357 -15.95 -12.43 -14.18
N TYR A 358 -15.67 -11.96 -15.41
CA TYR A 358 -16.53 -11.00 -16.11
C TYR A 358 -18.00 -11.44 -16.22
N GLY A 359 -18.92 -10.57 -15.78
CA GLY A 359 -20.36 -10.80 -15.80
C GLY A 359 -20.85 -11.93 -14.89
N LYS A 360 -19.98 -12.50 -14.04
CA LYS A 360 -20.36 -13.54 -13.09
C LYS A 360 -20.71 -12.94 -11.74
N VAL A 361 -21.77 -13.48 -11.15
CA VAL A 361 -22.26 -13.04 -9.84
C VAL A 361 -21.21 -13.34 -8.78
N TRP A 362 -20.91 -12.32 -7.97
CA TRP A 362 -20.16 -12.50 -6.73
C TRP A 362 -21.14 -12.53 -5.56
N ASP A 363 -21.02 -13.52 -4.67
CA ASP A 363 -21.87 -13.70 -3.50
C ASP A 363 -21.00 -14.10 -2.30
N GLY A 364 -21.01 -13.31 -1.24
CA GLY A 364 -20.14 -13.52 -0.10
C GLY A 364 -20.50 -12.70 1.14
N MET A 365 -19.88 -13.04 2.26
CA MET A 365 -19.95 -12.27 3.50
C MET A 365 -18.86 -11.21 3.51
N VAL A 366 -19.20 -9.99 3.91
CA VAL A 366 -18.25 -8.89 4.11
C VAL A 366 -18.46 -8.24 5.46
N ASN A 367 -17.40 -7.63 6.00
CA ASN A 367 -17.47 -6.87 7.25
C ASN A 367 -17.51 -5.37 6.95
N GLY A 368 -18.42 -4.67 7.60
CA GLY A 368 -18.59 -3.23 7.42
C GLY A 368 -17.56 -2.39 8.17
N GLY A 369 -17.04 -2.85 9.32
CA GLY A 369 -16.01 -2.11 10.06
C GLY A 369 -16.50 -0.76 10.57
N VAL A 370 -15.59 0.20 10.76
CA VAL A 370 -15.92 1.52 11.31
C VAL A 370 -16.52 2.48 10.26
N VAL A 371 -16.17 2.32 8.98
CA VAL A 371 -16.65 3.17 7.89
C VAL A 371 -17.90 2.57 7.23
N GLY A 372 -17.83 1.29 6.85
CA GLY A 372 -18.90 0.58 6.16
C GLY A 372 -18.43 -0.23 4.97
N VAL A 373 -19.38 -0.71 4.17
CA VAL A 373 -19.09 -1.34 2.88
C VAL A 373 -19.15 -0.29 1.78
N VAL A 374 -18.09 -0.17 1.01
CA VAL A 374 -17.97 0.79 -0.09
C VAL A 374 -18.10 0.06 -1.42
N ILE A 375 -19.05 0.47 -2.24
CA ILE A 375 -19.13 0.06 -3.64
C ILE A 375 -18.46 1.14 -4.48
N ASP A 376 -17.26 0.85 -4.99
CA ASP A 376 -16.46 1.77 -5.79
C ASP A 376 -16.63 1.44 -7.27
N ALA A 377 -17.59 2.11 -7.91
CA ALA A 377 -17.94 1.92 -9.31
C ALA A 377 -17.28 2.96 -10.24
N ARG A 378 -16.20 3.59 -9.78
CA ARG A 378 -15.51 4.67 -10.52
C ARG A 378 -14.58 4.16 -11.63
N GLY A 379 -14.57 2.84 -11.86
CA GLY A 379 -13.74 2.16 -12.86
C GLY A 379 -12.36 1.77 -12.36
N ARG A 380 -11.76 0.82 -13.08
CA ARG A 380 -10.38 0.35 -12.89
C ARG A 380 -9.75 0.18 -14.29
N PRO A 381 -8.86 1.09 -14.73
CA PRO A 381 -8.32 2.21 -13.97
C PRO A 381 -9.33 3.35 -13.73
N LEU A 382 -9.20 4.05 -12.61
CA LEU A 382 -9.93 5.26 -12.26
C LEU A 382 -9.55 6.39 -13.22
N LYS A 383 -10.56 7.03 -13.84
CA LYS A 383 -10.38 8.19 -14.73
C LYS A 383 -11.06 9.42 -14.12
N LEU A 384 -10.32 10.51 -13.99
CA LEU A 384 -10.85 11.82 -13.61
C LEU A 384 -11.17 12.63 -14.86
N SER A 385 -12.11 13.57 -14.77
CA SER A 385 -12.36 14.50 -15.88
C SER A 385 -11.15 15.40 -16.16
N ASP A 386 -10.85 15.62 -17.44
CA ASP A 386 -9.84 16.60 -17.88
C ASP A 386 -10.32 18.06 -17.70
N ASP A 387 -11.64 18.28 -17.61
CA ASP A 387 -12.22 19.59 -17.31
C ASP A 387 -12.16 19.87 -15.80
N ASP A 388 -11.45 20.93 -15.41
CA ASP A 388 -11.24 21.29 -14.01
C ASP A 388 -12.54 21.43 -13.21
N ASN A 389 -13.59 22.03 -13.79
CA ASN A 389 -14.84 22.27 -13.07
C ASN A 389 -15.60 20.96 -12.86
N LYS A 390 -15.70 20.13 -13.91
CA LYS A 390 -16.32 18.80 -13.81
C LYS A 390 -15.55 17.90 -12.86
N ARG A 391 -14.22 17.93 -12.89
CA ARG A 391 -13.37 17.17 -11.97
C ARG A 391 -13.60 17.59 -10.53
N MET A 392 -13.61 18.89 -10.23
CA MET A 392 -13.89 19.38 -8.87
C MET A 392 -15.29 18.98 -8.39
N GLU A 393 -16.30 19.01 -9.26
CA GLU A 393 -17.66 18.56 -8.95
C GLU A 393 -17.70 17.05 -8.67
N GLN A 394 -17.05 16.23 -9.50
CA GLN A 394 -16.89 14.78 -9.29
C GLN A 394 -16.24 14.49 -7.93
N LEU A 395 -15.14 15.16 -7.59
CA LEU A 395 -14.47 14.98 -6.30
C LEU A 395 -15.36 15.35 -5.12
N ARG A 396 -16.08 16.48 -5.19
CA ARG A 396 -17.03 16.88 -4.15
C ARG A 396 -18.14 15.85 -3.99
N LYS A 397 -18.65 15.31 -5.09
CA LYS A 397 -19.66 14.25 -5.08
C LYS A 397 -19.15 13.01 -4.34
N TRP A 398 -17.93 12.55 -4.65
CA TRP A 398 -17.34 11.38 -3.97
C TRP A 398 -17.00 11.64 -2.51
N LEU A 399 -16.50 12.83 -2.18
CA LEU A 399 -16.25 13.23 -0.79
C LEU A 399 -17.55 13.24 0.04
N THR A 400 -18.63 13.77 -0.51
CA THR A 400 -19.95 13.74 0.14
C THR A 400 -20.50 12.32 0.27
N ALA A 401 -20.42 11.52 -0.80
CA ALA A 401 -20.88 10.13 -0.79
C ALA A 401 -20.14 9.26 0.24
N MET A 402 -18.86 9.57 0.48
CA MET A 402 -18.03 8.93 1.50
C MET A 402 -18.12 9.60 2.87
N ASP A 403 -18.93 10.65 3.08
CA ASP A 403 -18.96 11.43 4.34
C ASP A 403 -17.57 11.93 4.78
N CYS A 404 -16.76 12.36 3.82
CA CYS A 404 -15.43 12.92 4.06
C CYS A 404 -15.46 14.42 4.37
N ILE A 405 -16.51 15.12 3.94
CA ILE A 405 -16.72 16.57 4.14
C ILE A 405 -18.08 16.85 4.75
#